data_AF-A0A139HYZ4-F1
#
_entry.id   AF-A0A139HYZ4-F1
#
_cell.length_a   1.000
_cell.length_b   1.000
_cell.length_c   1.000
_cell.angle_alpha   90.00
_cell.angle_beta   90.00
_cell.angle_gamma   90.00
#
_symmetry.space_group_name_H-M   'P 1'
#
loop_
_entity.id
_entity.type
_entity.pdbx_description
1 polymer ?
#
loop_
_entity_poly.entity_id
_entity_poly.type
_entity_poly.pdbx_seq_one_letter_code
_entity_poly.pdbx_strand_id
1 'polypeptide(L)'
;MWLDVPKNAVEILNARRLNLAAGIHAAEHAILSLMPNFVISMPGDVKTECKVAIKEFAKKETSRKRPARLTFYDDKGGQHGSGIAAKAFEFIDLLLAQACDRLEDCHCIDGCLECCCSERCKEDNVVMSKAGAEVILKSLLNREIDIENVPWGPEDERVQAGIETIALATEVRPRAGHRVEIIEVDRAAGSTRRIVVGSAVGDDEDDPITVKEEPIDDD
;
A
#
# COMPACT_ATOMS: atom_id res chain seq x y z
N MET A 1 3.02 8.64 2.15
CA MET A 1 3.79 7.38 1.98
C MET A 1 3.15 6.50 0.90
N TRP A 2 3.91 5.61 0.29
CA TRP A 2 3.36 4.55 -0.56
C TRP A 2 4.18 3.27 -0.41
N LEU A 3 3.57 2.15 -0.79
CA LEU A 3 4.21 0.83 -0.88
C LEU A 3 3.98 0.27 -2.27
N ASP A 4 5.06 -0.11 -2.95
CA ASP A 4 4.97 -0.72 -4.28
C ASP A 4 4.50 -2.18 -4.14
N VAL A 5 3.49 -2.57 -4.91
CA VAL A 5 2.96 -3.93 -4.86
C VAL A 5 3.99 -4.88 -5.49
N PRO A 6 4.41 -5.95 -4.76
CA PRO A 6 5.38 -6.90 -5.28
C PRO A 6 4.93 -7.57 -6.58
N LYS A 7 5.89 -7.82 -7.48
CA LYS A 7 5.60 -8.41 -8.81
C LYS A 7 4.94 -9.78 -8.72
N ASN A 8 5.35 -10.61 -7.76
CA ASN A 8 4.74 -11.92 -7.51
C ASN A 8 3.26 -11.79 -7.13
N ALA A 9 2.87 -10.78 -6.34
CA ALA A 9 1.46 -10.53 -6.02
C ALA A 9 0.66 -10.22 -7.30
N VAL A 10 1.19 -9.35 -8.16
CA VAL A 10 0.56 -9.01 -9.44
C VAL A 10 0.41 -10.24 -10.33
N GLU A 11 1.44 -11.09 -10.41
CA GLU A 11 1.40 -12.33 -11.18
C GLU A 11 0.36 -13.33 -10.65
N ILE A 12 0.27 -13.51 -9.32
CA ILE A 12 -0.72 -14.38 -8.68
C ILE A 12 -2.14 -13.89 -8.97
N LEU A 13 -2.39 -12.59 -8.79
CA LEU A 13 -3.71 -12.00 -9.02
C LEU A 13 -4.14 -12.11 -10.48
N ASN A 14 -3.23 -11.86 -11.41
CA ASN A 14 -3.49 -12.04 -12.84
C ASN A 14 -3.75 -13.52 -13.19
N ALA A 15 -2.97 -14.45 -12.64
CA ALA A 15 -3.17 -15.89 -12.85
C ALA A 15 -4.53 -16.37 -12.31
N ARG A 16 -4.97 -15.83 -11.17
CA ARG A 16 -6.27 -16.10 -10.54
C ARG A 16 -7.42 -15.24 -11.08
N ARG A 17 -7.14 -14.36 -12.04
CA ARG A 17 -8.10 -13.45 -12.68
C ARG A 17 -8.80 -12.51 -11.70
N LEU A 18 -8.13 -12.16 -10.61
CA LEU A 18 -8.62 -11.20 -9.63
C LEU A 18 -8.31 -9.78 -10.09
N ASN A 19 -9.23 -8.86 -9.84
CA ASN A 19 -9.03 -7.45 -10.18
C ASN A 19 -7.96 -6.83 -9.26
N LEU A 20 -6.80 -6.50 -9.84
CA LEU A 20 -5.67 -5.93 -9.10
C LEU A 20 -6.02 -4.61 -8.41
N ALA A 21 -6.80 -3.74 -9.06
CA ALA A 21 -7.22 -2.48 -8.47
C ALA A 21 -8.11 -2.69 -7.24
N ALA A 22 -9.00 -3.69 -7.30
CA ALA A 22 -9.86 -4.08 -6.18
C ALA A 22 -9.07 -4.65 -4.99
N GLY A 23 -8.03 -5.44 -5.26
CA GLY A 23 -7.12 -5.94 -4.22
C GLY A 23 -6.32 -4.81 -3.56
N ILE A 24 -5.75 -3.89 -4.35
CA ILE A 24 -5.04 -2.71 -3.87
C ILE A 24 -5.94 -1.86 -2.98
N HIS A 25 -7.15 -1.55 -3.45
CA HIS A 25 -8.11 -0.72 -2.73
C HIS A 25 -8.52 -1.35 -1.40
N ALA A 26 -8.77 -2.65 -1.39
CA ALA A 26 -9.10 -3.38 -0.18
C ALA A 26 -7.94 -3.45 0.82
N ALA A 27 -6.69 -3.64 0.35
CA ALA A 27 -5.50 -3.60 1.20
C ALA A 27 -5.27 -2.21 1.80
N GLU A 28 -5.46 -1.15 1.01
CA GLU A 28 -5.38 0.24 1.46
C GLU A 28 -6.37 0.51 2.60
N HIS A 29 -7.63 0.12 2.43
CA HIS A 29 -8.63 0.30 3.50
C HIS A 29 -8.35 -0.56 4.72
N ALA A 30 -7.85 -1.78 4.55
CA ALA A 30 -7.43 -2.62 5.66
C ALA A 30 -6.35 -1.89 6.50
N ILE A 31 -5.29 -1.41 5.88
CA ILE A 31 -4.23 -0.68 6.60
C ILE A 31 -4.77 0.62 7.22
N LEU A 32 -5.55 1.40 6.44
CA LEU A 32 -6.04 2.72 6.88
C LEU A 32 -6.93 2.62 8.13
N SER A 33 -7.75 1.58 8.26
CA SER A 33 -8.61 1.37 9.42
C SER A 33 -7.85 1.08 10.72
N LEU A 34 -6.61 0.57 10.63
CA LEU A 34 -5.76 0.24 11.79
C LEU A 34 -4.80 1.36 12.16
N MET A 35 -4.64 2.37 11.30
CA MET A 35 -3.72 3.49 11.50
C MET A 35 -3.87 4.20 12.87
N PRO A 36 -5.10 4.43 13.39
CA PRO A 36 -5.28 5.07 14.71
C PRO A 36 -4.67 4.30 15.88
N ASN A 37 -4.39 3.00 15.73
CA ASN A 37 -3.76 2.19 16.79
C ASN A 37 -2.28 2.52 16.99
N PHE A 38 -1.63 3.13 15.99
CA PHE A 38 -0.19 3.40 16.00
C PHE A 38 0.14 4.88 16.04
N VAL A 39 -0.73 5.71 15.45
CA VAL A 39 -0.54 7.16 15.40
C VAL A 39 -1.83 7.85 15.80
N ILE A 40 -1.75 8.73 16.80
CA ILE A 40 -2.87 9.56 17.24
C ILE A 40 -3.39 10.35 16.03
N SER A 41 -4.59 10.00 15.60
CA SER A 41 -5.22 10.57 14.40
C SER A 41 -6.73 10.43 14.51
N MET A 42 -7.45 11.33 13.84
CA MET A 42 -8.89 11.21 13.65
C MET A 42 -9.20 10.51 12.32
N PRO A 43 -10.30 9.75 12.24
CA PRO A 43 -10.72 9.18 10.97
C PRO A 43 -10.89 10.27 9.89
N GLY A 44 -10.14 10.13 8.80
CA GLY A 44 -10.13 11.09 7.69
C GLY A 44 -8.92 12.05 7.67
N ASP A 45 -8.07 12.05 8.71
CA ASP A 45 -6.81 12.79 8.71
C ASP A 45 -5.79 12.23 7.71
N VAL A 46 -5.86 10.92 7.45
CA VAL A 46 -5.14 10.25 6.37
C VAL A 46 -6.15 9.66 5.40
N LYS A 47 -5.81 9.73 4.11
CA LYS A 47 -6.62 9.20 3.01
C LYS A 47 -5.78 8.31 2.11
N THR A 48 -6.48 7.52 1.31
CA THR A 48 -5.91 6.63 0.30
C THR A 48 -6.58 6.86 -1.06
N GLU A 49 -6.01 6.29 -2.13
CA GLU A 49 -6.54 6.46 -3.48
C GLU A 49 -7.65 5.45 -3.78
N CYS A 50 -8.89 5.79 -3.41
CA CYS A 50 -10.05 4.97 -3.77
C CYS A 50 -10.19 4.82 -5.30
N LYS A 51 -10.50 3.59 -5.75
CA LYS A 51 -10.58 3.25 -7.17
C LYS A 51 -12.03 3.37 -7.67
N VAL A 52 -12.20 4.03 -8.81
CA VAL A 52 -13.52 4.42 -9.35
C VAL A 52 -14.07 3.30 -10.23
N ALA A 53 -15.20 2.72 -9.86
CA ALA A 53 -15.83 1.59 -10.56
C ALA A 53 -15.97 1.78 -12.08
N ILE A 54 -16.33 2.98 -12.52
CA ILE A 54 -16.49 3.31 -13.96
C ILE A 54 -15.19 3.05 -14.75
N LYS A 55 -14.02 3.29 -14.14
CA LYS A 55 -12.73 3.06 -14.79
C LYS A 55 -12.28 1.62 -14.65
N GLU A 56 -12.46 1.04 -13.46
CA GLU A 56 -11.95 -0.29 -13.14
C GLU A 56 -12.76 -1.43 -13.78
N PHE A 57 -14.04 -1.19 -14.07
CA PHE A 57 -14.91 -2.12 -14.82
C PHE A 57 -15.20 -1.66 -16.25
N ALA A 58 -14.45 -0.67 -16.76
CA ALA A 58 -14.59 -0.21 -18.13
C ALA A 58 -14.24 -1.33 -19.12
N LYS A 59 -14.97 -1.39 -20.24
CA LYS A 59 -14.65 -2.27 -21.39
C LYS A 59 -13.69 -1.63 -22.39
N LYS A 60 -13.17 -0.44 -22.10
CA LYS A 60 -12.29 0.33 -22.99
C LYS A 60 -11.01 0.70 -22.25
N GLU A 61 -9.87 0.43 -22.86
CA GLU A 61 -8.56 0.76 -22.30
C GLU A 61 -8.44 2.27 -22.06
N THR A 62 -7.90 2.62 -20.90
CA THR A 62 -7.54 4.01 -20.57
C THR A 62 -6.07 4.24 -20.92
N SER A 63 -5.75 5.42 -21.46
CA SER A 63 -4.38 5.74 -21.88
C SER A 63 -3.40 5.95 -20.73
N ARG A 64 -3.90 6.20 -19.51
CA ARG A 64 -3.08 6.46 -18.32
C ARG A 64 -3.23 5.31 -17.33
N LYS A 65 -2.20 4.48 -17.23
CA LYS A 65 -2.10 3.42 -16.22
C LYS A 65 -1.53 3.97 -14.92
N ARG A 66 -2.07 3.52 -13.80
CA ARG A 66 -1.60 3.86 -12.45
C ARG A 66 -0.55 2.83 -12.01
N PRO A 67 0.52 3.21 -11.31
CA PRO A 67 1.45 2.23 -10.76
C PRO A 67 0.75 1.38 -9.68
N ALA A 68 1.12 0.10 -9.59
CA ALA A 68 0.63 -0.82 -8.58
C ALA A 68 1.21 -0.43 -7.21
N ARG A 69 0.47 0.42 -6.48
CA ARG A 69 0.90 1.01 -5.20
C ARG A 69 -0.26 1.08 -4.22
N LEU A 70 0.04 0.81 -2.95
CA LEU A 70 -0.78 1.23 -1.82
C LEU A 70 -0.34 2.66 -1.46
N THR A 71 -1.22 3.64 -1.54
CA THR A 71 -0.88 5.06 -1.33
C THR A 71 -1.63 5.64 -0.14
N PHE A 72 -0.91 6.30 0.78
CA PHE A 72 -1.48 6.96 1.95
C PHE A 72 -0.94 8.38 2.08
N TYR A 73 -1.81 9.35 2.27
CA TYR A 73 -1.43 10.76 2.35
C TYR A 73 -2.28 11.52 3.36
N ASP A 74 -1.69 12.53 3.99
CA ASP A 74 -2.37 13.38 4.95
C ASP A 74 -3.39 14.28 4.23
N ASP A 75 -4.62 14.36 4.74
CA ASP A 75 -5.66 15.26 4.25
C ASP A 75 -5.51 16.69 4.81
N LYS A 76 -4.81 16.81 5.94
CA LYS A 76 -4.62 18.06 6.70
C LYS A 76 -3.15 18.44 6.73
N GLY A 77 -2.85 19.65 7.22
CA GLY A 77 -1.48 20.12 7.44
C GLY A 77 -0.85 20.94 6.30
N GLY A 78 -1.64 21.37 5.31
CA GLY A 78 -1.15 22.27 4.25
C GLY A 78 -0.14 21.60 3.32
N GLN A 79 0.84 22.37 2.82
CA GLN A 79 1.81 21.87 1.82
C GLN A 79 2.70 20.73 2.34
N HIS A 80 2.93 20.66 3.64
CA HIS A 80 3.82 19.67 4.25
C HIS A 80 3.09 18.43 4.79
N GLY A 81 1.75 18.44 4.80
CA GLY A 81 0.96 17.41 5.49
C GLY A 81 1.02 17.56 7.02
N SER A 82 0.24 16.74 7.73
CA SER A 82 0.24 16.69 9.20
C SER A 82 1.34 15.79 9.77
N GLY A 83 2.04 15.04 8.92
CA GLY A 83 3.10 14.10 9.30
C GLY A 83 2.58 12.75 9.79
N ILE A 84 1.27 12.50 9.76
CA ILE A 84 0.67 11.26 10.28
C ILE A 84 1.05 10.08 9.40
N ALA A 85 0.93 10.22 8.08
CA ALA A 85 1.36 9.19 7.13
C ALA A 85 2.86 8.92 7.22
N ALA A 86 3.69 9.93 7.50
CA ALA A 86 5.12 9.75 7.70
C ALA A 86 5.39 8.97 9.00
N LYS A 87 4.73 9.33 10.11
CA LYS A 87 4.89 8.62 11.39
C LYS A 87 4.38 7.19 11.33
N ALA A 88 3.28 6.94 10.62
CA ALA A 88 2.73 5.59 10.46
C ALA A 88 3.67 4.66 9.67
N PHE A 89 4.49 5.21 8.77
CA PHE A 89 5.48 4.45 8.03
C PHE A 89 6.52 3.78 8.96
N GLU A 90 6.84 4.40 10.10
CA GLU A 90 7.76 3.81 11.09
C GLU A 90 7.23 2.49 11.67
N PHE A 91 5.91 2.33 11.70
CA PHE A 91 5.19 1.16 12.20
C PHE A 91 4.64 0.25 11.08
N ILE A 92 5.10 0.42 9.83
CA ILE A 92 4.45 -0.19 8.67
C ILE A 92 4.42 -1.72 8.73
N ASP A 93 5.48 -2.35 9.23
CA ASP A 93 5.54 -3.82 9.35
C ASP A 93 4.43 -4.36 10.25
N LEU A 94 4.19 -3.68 11.39
CA LEU A 94 3.14 -4.06 12.34
C LEU A 94 1.74 -3.78 11.76
N LEU A 95 1.57 -2.66 11.07
CA LEU A 95 0.33 -2.32 10.37
C LEU A 95 -0.01 -3.36 9.29
N LEU A 96 0.97 -3.76 8.48
CA LEU A 96 0.81 -4.78 7.45
C LEU A 96 0.46 -6.13 8.07
N ALA A 97 1.17 -6.54 9.13
CA ALA A 97 0.91 -7.79 9.82
C ALA A 97 -0.52 -7.83 10.39
N GLN A 98 -0.91 -6.81 11.16
CA GLN A 98 -2.27 -6.73 11.74
C GLN A 98 -3.36 -6.63 10.67
N ALA A 99 -3.10 -5.94 9.55
CA ALA A 99 -4.03 -5.87 8.44
C ALA A 99 -4.21 -7.26 7.79
N CYS A 100 -3.12 -8.00 7.58
CA CYS A 100 -3.16 -9.36 7.06
C CYS A 100 -3.94 -10.29 7.99
N ASP A 101 -3.57 -10.32 9.27
CA ASP A 101 -4.20 -11.18 10.27
C ASP A 101 -5.72 -10.92 10.34
N ARG A 102 -6.13 -9.64 10.32
CA ARG A 102 -7.56 -9.28 10.35
C ARG A 102 -8.34 -9.69 9.09
N LEU A 103 -7.71 -9.72 7.92
CA LEU A 103 -8.37 -10.26 6.72
C LEU A 103 -8.57 -11.76 6.87
N GLU A 104 -7.52 -12.48 7.28
CA GLU A 104 -7.52 -13.94 7.46
C GLU A 104 -8.54 -14.39 8.51
N ASP A 105 -8.62 -13.69 9.64
CA ASP A 105 -9.53 -14.02 10.75
C ASP A 105 -10.99 -13.67 10.45
N CYS A 106 -11.25 -12.80 9.46
CA CYS A 106 -12.61 -12.41 9.13
C CYS A 106 -13.32 -13.52 8.34
N HIS A 107 -14.55 -13.87 8.70
CA HIS A 107 -15.32 -14.92 8.01
C HIS A 107 -16.11 -14.43 6.78
N CYS A 108 -15.98 -13.17 6.37
CA CYS A 108 -16.62 -12.67 5.15
C CYS A 108 -15.88 -13.17 3.89
N ILE A 109 -16.61 -13.25 2.78
CA ILE A 109 -16.08 -13.71 1.49
C ILE A 109 -15.52 -12.52 0.68
N ASP A 110 -16.36 -11.51 0.45
CA ASP A 110 -16.03 -10.43 -0.49
C ASP A 110 -15.28 -9.25 0.17
N GLY A 111 -15.43 -9.11 1.49
CA GLY A 111 -15.00 -7.96 2.28
C GLY A 111 -16.17 -7.34 3.05
N CYS A 112 -15.90 -6.85 4.26
CA CYS A 112 -16.90 -6.17 5.09
C CYS A 112 -16.27 -5.01 5.87
N LEU A 113 -17.11 -4.23 6.56
CA LEU A 113 -16.67 -3.07 7.35
C LEU A 113 -15.69 -3.42 8.48
N GLU A 114 -15.71 -4.68 8.93
CA GLU A 114 -14.79 -5.15 9.98
C GLU A 114 -13.38 -5.44 9.46
N CYS A 115 -13.20 -5.71 8.16
CA CYS A 115 -11.92 -6.18 7.62
C CYS A 115 -11.28 -5.26 6.57
N CYS A 116 -12.02 -4.82 5.56
CA CYS A 116 -11.45 -4.01 4.47
C CYS A 116 -12.39 -2.97 3.89
N CYS A 117 -13.70 -2.99 4.16
CA CYS A 117 -14.58 -1.92 3.69
C CYS A 117 -14.55 -0.74 4.66
N SER A 118 -14.96 0.44 4.18
CA SER A 118 -15.09 1.64 5.01
C SER A 118 -16.37 2.39 4.72
N GLU A 119 -17.04 2.87 5.77
CA GLU A 119 -18.17 3.81 5.68
C GLU A 119 -17.76 5.15 5.04
N ARG A 120 -16.47 5.44 4.99
CA ARG A 120 -15.90 6.67 4.43
C ARG A 120 -15.27 6.46 3.05
N CYS A 121 -15.43 5.28 2.45
CA CYS A 121 -15.00 5.04 1.08
C CYS A 121 -15.77 5.99 0.15
N LYS A 122 -15.07 6.79 -0.66
CA LYS A 122 -15.70 7.73 -1.60
C LYS A 122 -16.37 7.04 -2.79
N GLU A 123 -16.05 5.77 -2.99
CA GLU A 123 -16.47 4.95 -4.13
C GLU A 123 -17.37 3.79 -3.67
N ASP A 124 -18.04 3.96 -2.52
CA ASP A 124 -19.06 3.06 -1.96
C ASP A 124 -18.62 1.59 -1.80
N ASN A 125 -17.33 1.34 -1.66
CA ASN A 125 -16.74 -0.01 -1.58
C ASN A 125 -17.10 -0.90 -2.79
N VAL A 126 -17.39 -0.30 -3.95
CA VAL A 126 -17.82 -1.04 -5.16
C VAL A 126 -16.67 -1.84 -5.78
N VAL A 127 -15.43 -1.33 -5.69
CA VAL A 127 -14.23 -1.99 -6.26
C VAL A 127 -13.41 -2.57 -5.12
N MET A 128 -13.78 -3.77 -4.64
CA MET A 128 -13.17 -4.40 -3.47
C MET A 128 -12.90 -5.88 -3.70
N SER A 129 -11.74 -6.36 -3.26
CA SER A 129 -11.43 -7.78 -3.27
C SER A 129 -10.63 -8.15 -2.02
N LYS A 130 -11.29 -8.83 -1.08
CA LYS A 130 -10.64 -9.37 0.12
C LYS A 130 -9.49 -10.33 -0.24
N ALA A 131 -9.77 -11.34 -1.08
CA ALA A 131 -8.75 -12.28 -1.53
C ALA A 131 -7.57 -11.58 -2.23
N GLY A 132 -7.87 -10.54 -3.02
CA GLY A 132 -6.85 -9.71 -3.66
C GLY A 132 -5.96 -9.00 -2.65
N ALA A 133 -6.55 -8.43 -1.61
CA ALA A 133 -5.83 -7.76 -0.53
C ALA A 133 -4.95 -8.71 0.28
N GLU A 134 -5.44 -9.91 0.60
CA GLU A 134 -4.65 -10.92 1.32
C GLU A 134 -3.38 -11.32 0.55
N VAL A 135 -3.50 -11.57 -0.76
CA VAL A 135 -2.33 -11.89 -1.61
C VAL A 135 -1.31 -10.74 -1.59
N ILE A 136 -1.76 -9.49 -1.67
CA ILE A 136 -0.88 -8.31 -1.65
C ILE A 136 -0.18 -8.18 -0.30
N LEU A 137 -0.93 -8.25 0.81
CA LEU A 137 -0.36 -8.10 2.15
C LEU A 137 0.60 -9.24 2.50
N LYS A 138 0.24 -10.49 2.18
CA LYS A 138 1.13 -11.66 2.36
C LYS A 138 2.41 -11.50 1.53
N SER A 139 2.30 -11.03 0.30
CA SER A 139 3.47 -10.81 -0.56
C SER A 139 4.38 -9.71 0.00
N LEU A 140 3.82 -8.61 0.52
CA LEU A 140 4.59 -7.55 1.17
C LEU A 140 5.29 -8.04 2.44
N LEU A 141 4.67 -8.95 3.19
CA LEU A 141 5.21 -9.55 4.41
C LEU A 141 6.10 -10.78 4.16
N ASN A 142 6.31 -11.18 2.89
CA ASN A 142 6.96 -12.44 2.53
C ASN A 142 6.37 -13.67 3.26
N ARG A 143 5.06 -13.68 3.51
CA ARG A 143 4.33 -14.84 4.05
C ARG A 143 4.00 -15.82 2.93
N GLU A 144 3.86 -17.10 3.29
CA GLU A 144 3.44 -18.12 2.33
C GLU A 144 2.02 -17.83 1.82
N ILE A 145 1.84 -17.99 0.51
CA ILE A 145 0.55 -17.83 -0.16
C ILE A 145 0.19 -19.18 -0.76
N ASP A 146 -0.86 -19.79 -0.23
CA ASP A 146 -1.44 -20.99 -0.82
C ASP A 146 -2.21 -20.60 -2.08
N ILE A 147 -1.48 -20.56 -3.20
CA ILE A 147 -2.02 -20.15 -4.49
C ILE A 147 -3.21 -21.03 -4.88
N GLU A 148 -3.21 -22.32 -4.53
CA GLU A 148 -4.26 -23.29 -4.92
C GLU A 148 -5.62 -22.94 -4.33
N ASN A 149 -5.63 -22.41 -3.10
CA ASN A 149 -6.83 -22.02 -2.38
C ASN A 149 -7.26 -20.55 -2.62
N VAL A 150 -6.50 -19.76 -3.37
CA VAL A 150 -6.94 -18.42 -3.78
C VAL A 150 -8.15 -18.56 -4.72
N PRO A 151 -9.29 -17.90 -4.42
CA PRO A 151 -10.48 -17.98 -5.26
C PRO A 151 -10.23 -17.40 -6.64
N TRP A 152 -10.97 -17.93 -7.62
CA TRP A 152 -11.01 -17.35 -8.95
C TRP A 152 -11.82 -16.05 -8.93
N GLY A 153 -11.34 -15.03 -9.65
CA GLY A 153 -12.10 -13.81 -9.84
C GLY A 153 -13.45 -14.06 -10.55
N PRO A 154 -14.45 -13.23 -10.27
CA PRO A 154 -15.81 -13.42 -10.78
C PRO A 154 -15.84 -13.28 -12.32
N GLU A 155 -16.71 -14.05 -12.98
CA GLU A 155 -16.68 -14.19 -14.44
C GLU A 155 -17.09 -12.92 -15.19
N ASP A 156 -17.92 -12.09 -14.56
CA ASP A 156 -18.47 -10.83 -15.06
C ASP A 156 -17.52 -9.64 -14.89
N GLU A 157 -16.64 -9.67 -13.90
CA GLU A 157 -15.58 -8.67 -13.71
C GLU A 157 -14.29 -8.97 -14.48
N ARG A 158 -14.32 -9.91 -15.43
CA ARG A 158 -13.18 -10.19 -16.31
C ARG A 158 -12.82 -8.93 -17.11
N VAL A 159 -11.88 -8.15 -16.58
CA VAL A 159 -11.20 -7.11 -17.33
C VAL A 159 -10.51 -7.80 -18.50
N GLN A 160 -10.97 -7.52 -19.72
CA GLN A 160 -10.42 -8.16 -20.92
C GLN A 160 -8.92 -7.82 -20.98
N ALA A 161 -8.07 -8.81 -21.31
CA ALA A 161 -6.63 -8.62 -21.42
C ALA A 161 -6.32 -7.36 -22.25
N GLY A 162 -5.63 -6.39 -21.63
CA GLY A 162 -5.34 -5.08 -22.22
C GLY A 162 -6.11 -3.89 -21.62
N ILE A 163 -7.17 -4.09 -20.83
CA ILE A 163 -7.92 -2.97 -20.19
C ILE A 163 -7.42 -2.68 -18.76
N GLU A 164 -6.28 -3.24 -18.38
CA GLU A 164 -5.67 -3.02 -17.07
C GLU A 164 -5.39 -1.52 -16.84
N THR A 165 -6.00 -1.00 -15.78
CA THR A 165 -5.83 0.36 -15.28
C THR A 165 -4.56 0.49 -14.43
N ILE A 166 -4.02 -0.63 -13.95
CA ILE A 166 -2.83 -0.71 -13.11
C ILE A 166 -1.67 -1.33 -13.90
N ALA A 167 -0.48 -0.75 -13.79
CA ALA A 167 0.76 -1.30 -14.31
C ALA A 167 1.76 -1.52 -13.16
N LEU A 168 2.75 -2.38 -13.34
CA LEU A 168 3.83 -2.54 -12.37
C LEU A 168 4.47 -1.19 -12.05
N ALA A 169 4.66 -0.92 -10.76
CA ALA A 169 5.30 0.29 -10.32
C ALA A 169 6.77 0.29 -10.76
N THR A 170 7.20 1.36 -11.43
CA THR A 170 8.61 1.60 -11.71
C THR A 170 9.23 2.38 -10.55
N GLU A 171 10.49 2.10 -10.26
CA GLU A 171 11.27 2.87 -9.28
C GLU A 171 11.19 4.37 -9.57
N VAL A 172 10.85 5.15 -8.54
CA VAL A 172 10.78 6.62 -8.65
C VAL A 172 12.19 7.16 -8.45
N ARG A 173 12.75 7.76 -9.49
CA ARG A 173 14.05 8.42 -9.38
C ARG A 173 13.94 9.63 -8.46
N PRO A 174 14.96 9.89 -7.62
CA PRO A 174 15.00 11.12 -6.85
C PRO A 174 14.95 12.35 -7.75
N ARG A 175 14.42 13.44 -7.19
CA ARG A 175 14.59 14.76 -7.80
C ARG A 175 16.09 15.05 -7.93
N ALA A 176 16.48 15.71 -9.01
CA ALA A 176 17.87 16.14 -9.19
C ALA A 176 18.37 16.88 -7.93
N GLY A 177 19.57 16.54 -7.46
CA GLY A 177 20.18 17.09 -6.24
C GLY A 177 19.76 16.42 -4.93
N HIS A 178 18.74 15.55 -4.90
CA HIS A 178 18.31 14.88 -3.68
C HIS A 178 18.99 13.51 -3.52
N ARG A 179 19.60 13.29 -2.35
CA ARG A 179 20.18 11.98 -1.98
C ARG A 179 19.06 11.05 -1.52
N VAL A 180 19.06 9.82 -2.05
CA VAL A 180 18.19 8.75 -1.54
C VAL A 180 19.01 7.91 -0.59
N GLU A 181 18.53 7.77 0.63
CA GLU A 181 19.07 6.78 1.55
C GLU A 181 18.25 5.50 1.39
N ILE A 182 18.92 4.42 1.01
CA ILE A 182 18.32 3.08 1.05
C ILE A 182 18.61 2.52 2.43
N ILE A 183 17.57 2.11 3.14
CA ILE A 183 17.70 1.52 4.47
C ILE A 183 17.24 0.07 4.35
N GLU A 184 18.17 -0.87 4.46
CA GLU A 184 17.82 -2.27 4.66
C GLU A 184 17.59 -2.50 6.16
N VAL A 185 16.39 -2.94 6.52
CA VAL A 185 16.04 -3.24 7.90
C VAL A 185 15.82 -4.74 8.02
N ASP A 186 16.76 -5.47 8.62
CA ASP A 186 16.58 -6.87 8.99
C ASP A 186 16.16 -6.95 10.46
N ARG A 187 14.84 -6.95 10.69
CA ARG A 187 14.24 -7.04 12.03
C ARG A 187 14.25 -8.47 12.60
N ALA A 188 14.47 -9.50 11.78
CA ALA A 188 14.53 -10.90 12.25
C ALA A 188 15.84 -11.22 12.97
N ALA A 189 16.94 -10.55 12.59
CA ALA A 189 18.24 -10.66 13.24
C ALA A 189 18.49 -9.61 14.34
N GLY A 190 17.50 -8.74 14.64
CA GLY A 190 17.69 -7.60 15.57
C GLY A 190 18.74 -6.59 15.11
N SER A 191 19.10 -6.58 13.82
CA SER A 191 20.20 -5.80 13.26
C SER A 191 19.72 -4.95 12.08
N THR A 192 19.56 -3.65 12.30
CA THR A 192 19.33 -2.68 11.22
C THR A 192 20.63 -2.45 10.45
N ARG A 193 20.72 -2.89 9.19
CA ARG A 193 21.89 -2.62 8.32
C ARG A 193 21.58 -1.47 7.36
N ARG A 194 21.97 -0.25 7.71
CA ARG A 194 21.88 0.92 6.80
C ARG A 194 22.87 0.75 5.64
N ILE A 195 22.39 0.65 4.40
CA ILE A 195 23.22 0.62 3.17
C ILE A 195 22.95 1.88 2.35
N VAL A 196 23.81 2.89 2.49
CA VAL A 196 23.69 4.13 1.69
C VAL A 196 24.05 3.86 0.23
N VAL A 197 23.04 3.77 -0.66
CA VAL A 197 23.26 3.62 -2.10
C VAL A 197 23.19 4.99 -2.80
N GLY A 198 24.35 5.63 -2.96
CA GLY A 198 24.65 6.60 -4.01
C GLY A 198 24.04 8.01 -3.91
N SER A 199 24.89 9.03 -4.10
CA SER A 199 24.49 10.42 -4.37
C SER A 199 24.52 10.69 -5.87
N ALA A 200 23.42 11.17 -6.45
CA ALA A 200 23.46 11.83 -7.76
C ALA A 200 23.64 13.33 -7.52
N VAL A 201 24.85 13.83 -7.78
CA VAL A 201 25.21 15.24 -7.58
C VAL A 201 24.67 16.08 -8.73
N GLY A 202 23.87 17.09 -8.40
CA GLY A 202 23.55 18.22 -9.27
C GLY A 202 23.35 19.43 -8.36
N ASP A 203 24.08 20.52 -8.65
CA ASP A 203 24.15 21.73 -7.83
C ASP A 203 22.76 22.36 -7.63
N ASP A 204 22.28 22.42 -6.39
CA ASP A 204 21.55 23.55 -5.81
C ASP A 204 21.31 23.31 -4.30
N GLU A 205 21.44 24.39 -3.50
CA GLU A 205 21.37 24.44 -2.04
C GLU A 205 19.92 24.34 -1.53
N ASP A 206 19.57 23.23 -0.85
CA ASP A 206 18.47 23.20 0.12
C ASP A 206 18.85 22.23 1.27
N ASP A 207 18.66 22.68 2.52
CA ASP A 207 19.12 21.99 3.73
C ASP A 207 18.46 20.60 3.91
N PRO A 208 19.23 19.56 4.30
CA PRO A 208 18.70 18.21 4.52
C PRO A 208 17.84 18.12 5.79
N ILE A 209 16.69 17.44 5.68
CA ILE A 209 15.80 17.10 6.79
C ILE A 209 16.54 16.15 7.75
N THR A 210 16.85 16.63 8.95
CA THR A 210 17.54 15.86 9.99
C THR A 210 16.52 15.07 10.82
N VAL A 211 16.55 13.74 10.73
CA VAL A 211 15.83 12.86 11.66
C VAL A 211 16.56 12.90 13.00
N LYS A 212 15.90 13.41 14.04
CA LYS A 212 16.45 13.42 15.40
C LYS A 212 16.61 11.98 15.89
N GLU A 213 17.79 11.64 16.40
CA GLU A 213 18.03 10.35 17.05
C GLU A 213 17.16 10.23 18.31
N GLU A 214 16.60 9.04 18.53
CA GLU A 214 15.82 8.74 19.73
C GLU A 214 16.72 8.80 20.98
N PRO A 215 16.24 9.39 22.09
CA PRO A 215 16.98 9.37 23.34
C PRO A 215 17.10 7.92 23.83
N ILE A 216 18.33 7.52 24.12
CA ILE A 216 18.63 6.29 24.83
C ILE A 216 18.28 6.54 26.30
N ASP A 217 17.35 5.76 26.85
CA ASP A 217 17.08 5.77 28.28
C ASP A 217 18.32 5.20 29.02
N ASP A 218 18.98 6.04 29.82
CA ASP A 218 20.03 5.61 30.74
C ASP A 218 19.36 4.93 31.96
N ASP A 219 19.66 3.64 32.18
CA ASP A 219 19.30 2.86 33.38
C ASP A 219 19.91 3.42 34.69
#